data_AF-A0A1J3E5J0-F1
#
_entry.id   AF-A0A1J3E5J0-F1
#
_cell.length_a   1.000
_cell.length_b   1.000
_cell.length_c   1.000
_cell.angle_alpha   90.00
_cell.angle_beta   90.00
_cell.angle_gamma   90.00
#
_symmetry.space_group_name_H-M   'P 1'
#
loop_
_entity.id
_entity.type
_entity.pdbx_description
1 polymer ?
#
loop_
_entity_poly.entity_id
_entity_poly.type
_entity_poly.pdbx_seq_one_letter_code
_entity_poly.pdbx_strand_id
1 'polypeptide(L)'
;EAKGTLDSFSGDFTVPSYRGSSFLDPKGRGGSTGYDNAVALPARADAEELLKENVKSYTALKGSAVLSVAKVDAATGEIAGVFESIQPSDTDMGAKPPKDIKVTGLWYGQLVKA
;
A
#
# COMPACT_ATOMS: atom_id res chain seq x y z
N GLU A 1 12.72 -9.12 1.05
CA GLU A 1 14.19 -8.94 0.96
C GLU A 1 14.51 -8.23 -0.34
N ALA A 2 15.41 -7.25 -0.33
CA ALA A 2 15.90 -6.62 -1.55
C ALA A 2 17.25 -7.22 -1.95
N LYS A 3 17.42 -7.58 -3.23
CA LYS A 3 18.60 -8.29 -3.76
C LYS A 3 19.07 -7.63 -5.05
N GLY A 4 20.36 -7.73 -5.32
CA GLY A 4 20.98 -7.19 -6.54
C GLY A 4 22.35 -6.58 -6.27
N THR A 5 22.83 -5.77 -7.22
CA THR A 5 24.09 -5.03 -7.11
C THR A 5 23.85 -3.62 -6.58
N LEU A 6 24.91 -2.89 -6.22
CA LEU A 6 24.79 -1.50 -5.73
C LEU A 6 24.14 -0.57 -6.76
N ASP A 7 24.37 -0.81 -8.05
CA ASP A 7 23.80 0.00 -9.14
C ASP A 7 22.29 -0.22 -9.29
N SER A 8 21.79 -1.39 -8.87
CA SER A 8 20.37 -1.75 -8.98
C SER A 8 20.08 -2.97 -8.11
N PHE A 9 19.61 -2.74 -6.89
CA PHE A 9 19.00 -3.78 -6.06
C PHE A 9 17.50 -3.55 -5.96
N SER A 10 16.73 -4.63 -6.04
CA SER A 10 15.28 -4.57 -6.09
C SER A 10 14.64 -5.48 -5.05
N GLY A 11 13.45 -5.10 -4.61
CA GLY A 11 12.70 -5.86 -3.63
C GLY A 11 11.21 -5.59 -3.73
N ASP A 12 10.44 -6.61 -3.41
CA ASP A 12 9.00 -6.49 -3.24
C ASP A 12 8.67 -6.09 -1.80
N PHE A 13 7.60 -5.32 -1.64
CA PHE A 13 7.05 -4.94 -0.35
C PHE A 13 5.53 -5.09 -0.31
N THR A 14 5.01 -5.26 0.91
CA THR A 14 3.57 -5.31 1.14
C THR A 14 3.02 -3.89 1.13
N VAL A 15 1.93 -3.68 0.40
CA VAL A 15 1.14 -2.44 0.39
C VAL A 15 -0.15 -2.73 1.15
N PRO A 16 -0.24 -2.38 2.44
CA PRO A 16 -1.46 -2.56 3.21
C PRO A 16 -2.62 -1.78 2.58
N SER A 17 -3.85 -2.19 2.86
CA SER A 17 -5.02 -1.38 2.54
C SER A 17 -4.83 0.04 3.09
N TYR A 18 -5.13 1.04 2.27
CA TYR A 18 -5.02 2.45 2.66
C TYR A 18 -5.94 2.79 3.86
N ARG A 19 -7.06 2.07 3.97
CA ARG A 19 -7.97 2.15 5.12
C ARG A 19 -7.86 0.87 5.95
N GLY A 20 -7.74 1.02 7.26
CA GLY A 20 -7.74 -0.11 8.20
C GLY A 20 -9.10 -0.81 8.28
N SER A 21 -9.14 -2.01 8.85
CA SER A 21 -10.35 -2.85 8.90
C SER A 21 -11.51 -2.22 9.69
N SER A 22 -11.21 -1.36 10.66
CA SER A 22 -12.19 -0.63 11.47
C SER A 22 -12.62 0.72 10.89
N PHE A 23 -12.15 1.07 9.68
CA PHE A 23 -12.62 2.27 9.01
C PHE A 23 -14.11 2.16 8.70
N LEU A 24 -14.85 3.26 8.91
CA LEU A 24 -16.27 3.38 8.60
C LEU A 24 -16.46 4.30 7.40
N ASP A 25 -17.17 3.81 6.39
CA ASP A 25 -17.62 4.65 5.29
C ASP A 25 -18.73 5.62 5.76
N PRO A 26 -19.14 6.59 4.92
CA PRO A 26 -20.18 7.57 5.30
C PRO A 26 -21.54 6.97 5.67
N LYS A 27 -21.79 5.69 5.37
CA LYS A 27 -23.01 4.96 5.75
C LYS A 27 -22.79 4.10 7.01
N GLY A 28 -21.65 4.24 7.67
CA GLY A 28 -21.29 3.46 8.85
C GLY A 28 -20.91 2.02 8.53
N ARG A 29 -20.61 1.69 7.27
CA ARG A 29 -20.18 0.34 6.88
C ARG A 29 -18.68 0.19 7.02
N GLY A 30 -18.23 -0.95 7.53
CA GLY A 30 -16.81 -1.24 7.75
C GLY A 30 -16.52 -2.73 7.68
N GLY A 31 -15.25 -3.10 7.82
CA GLY A 31 -14.83 -4.50 7.70
C GLY A 31 -14.96 -5.28 9.01
N SER A 32 -14.34 -4.77 10.08
CA SER A 32 -14.39 -5.39 11.42
C SER A 32 -15.40 -4.75 12.36
N THR A 33 -15.80 -3.51 12.08
CA THR A 33 -16.78 -2.74 12.84
C THR A 33 -17.74 -2.04 11.87
N GLY A 34 -18.93 -1.67 12.34
CA GLY A 34 -19.94 -1.02 11.51
C GLY A 34 -20.96 -2.00 10.92
N TYR A 35 -21.80 -1.49 10.03
CA TYR A 35 -22.80 -2.28 9.31
C TYR A 35 -22.18 -3.04 8.13
N ASP A 36 -22.74 -4.19 7.80
CA ASP A 36 -22.36 -4.99 6.63
C ASP A 36 -23.20 -4.66 5.38
N ASN A 37 -24.27 -3.87 5.52
CA ASN A 37 -25.15 -3.52 4.42
C ASN A 37 -25.64 -2.06 4.45
N ALA A 38 -26.41 -1.67 3.43
CA ALA A 38 -26.95 -0.32 3.30
C ALA A 38 -28.24 -0.14 4.12
N VAL A 39 -28.09 0.02 5.45
CA VAL A 39 -29.21 0.13 6.41
C VAL A 39 -30.23 1.26 6.11
N ALA A 40 -29.81 2.28 5.35
CA ALA A 40 -30.69 3.38 4.93
C ALA A 40 -31.68 2.98 3.81
N LEU A 41 -31.50 1.82 3.16
CA LEU A 41 -32.35 1.32 2.08
C LEU A 41 -32.81 -0.12 2.37
N PRO A 42 -33.75 -0.34 3.32
CA PRO A 42 -34.08 -1.68 3.79
C PRO A 42 -34.50 -2.66 2.69
N ALA A 43 -35.27 -2.19 1.69
CA ALA A 43 -35.72 -3.02 0.57
C ALA A 43 -34.62 -3.40 -0.44
N ARG A 44 -33.47 -2.71 -0.40
CA ARG A 44 -32.34 -2.90 -1.33
C ARG A 44 -31.01 -3.09 -0.59
N ALA A 45 -31.03 -3.37 0.71
CA ALA A 45 -29.85 -3.32 1.57
C ALA A 45 -28.73 -4.25 1.06
N ASP A 46 -29.12 -5.43 0.56
CA ASP A 46 -28.25 -6.50 0.05
C ASP A 46 -28.34 -6.66 -1.48
N ALA A 47 -28.75 -5.60 -2.20
CA ALA A 47 -28.77 -5.65 -3.66
C ALA A 47 -27.38 -5.95 -4.23
N GLU A 48 -27.28 -6.80 -5.26
CA GLU A 48 -26.00 -7.20 -5.87
C GLU A 48 -25.15 -6.01 -6.33
N GLU A 49 -25.81 -4.93 -6.77
CA GLU A 49 -25.17 -3.68 -7.16
C GLU A 49 -24.38 -3.00 -6.03
N LEU A 50 -24.74 -3.26 -4.76
CA LEU A 50 -24.11 -2.68 -3.57
C LEU A 50 -23.07 -3.62 -2.95
N LEU A 51 -22.88 -4.82 -3.50
CA LEU A 51 -22.07 -5.86 -2.88
C LEU A 51 -20.61 -5.42 -2.73
N LYS A 52 -20.07 -4.66 -3.70
CA LYS A 52 -18.71 -4.12 -3.64
C LYS A 52 -18.54 -3.06 -2.55
N GLU A 53 -19.58 -2.30 -2.27
CA GLU A 53 -19.58 -1.26 -1.26
C GLU A 53 -19.92 -1.80 0.13
N ASN A 54 -20.67 -2.89 0.22
CA ASN A 54 -21.03 -3.59 1.44
C ASN A 54 -19.87 -4.47 1.94
N VAL A 55 -19.28 -5.27 1.05
CA VAL A 55 -18.15 -6.15 1.38
C VAL A 55 -16.86 -5.34 1.40
N LYS A 56 -16.44 -4.92 2.60
CA LYS A 56 -15.21 -4.16 2.79
C LYS A 56 -13.99 -5.08 2.81
N SER A 57 -13.15 -4.98 1.79
CA SER A 57 -11.87 -5.67 1.70
C SER A 57 -10.72 -4.82 2.21
N TYR A 58 -9.86 -5.40 3.05
CA TYR A 58 -8.61 -4.80 3.53
C TYR A 58 -7.39 -5.63 3.12
N THR A 59 -7.54 -6.40 2.04
CA THR A 59 -6.48 -7.25 1.49
C THR A 59 -5.26 -6.41 1.12
N ALA A 60 -4.10 -6.82 1.62
CA ALA A 60 -2.85 -6.18 1.25
C ALA A 60 -2.47 -6.53 -0.19
N LEU A 61 -1.92 -5.55 -0.90
CA LEU A 61 -1.39 -5.70 -2.24
C LEU A 61 0.13 -5.76 -2.20
N LYS A 62 0.74 -5.87 -3.37
CA LYS A 62 2.19 -5.99 -3.54
C LYS A 62 2.70 -4.80 -4.34
N GLY A 63 3.74 -4.15 -3.82
CA GLY A 63 4.53 -3.14 -4.52
C GLY A 63 5.94 -3.66 -4.79
N SER A 64 6.64 -2.98 -5.68
CA SER A 64 8.06 -3.24 -5.97
C SER A 64 8.86 -1.94 -5.96
N ALA A 65 10.12 -2.03 -5.56
CA ALA A 65 11.05 -0.91 -5.60
C ALA A 65 12.40 -1.38 -6.13
N VAL A 66 13.04 -0.49 -6.89
CA VAL A 66 14.42 -0.57 -7.36
C VAL A 66 15.17 0.59 -6.75
N LEU A 67 16.30 0.31 -6.12
CA LEU A 67 17.17 1.29 -5.50
C LEU A 67 18.56 1.18 -6.11
N SER A 68 19.22 2.32 -6.27
CA SER A 68 20.61 2.43 -6.65
C SER A 68 21.36 3.24 -5.61
N VAL A 69 22.57 2.82 -5.25
CA VAL A 69 23.48 3.57 -4.38
C VAL A 69 24.28 4.55 -5.25
N ALA A 70 24.29 5.83 -4.89
CA ALA A 70 25.03 6.87 -5.61
C ALA A 70 26.25 7.39 -4.83
N LYS A 71 26.18 7.42 -3.50
CA LYS A 71 27.26 7.90 -2.63
C LYS A 71 27.43 6.99 -1.41
N VAL A 72 28.68 6.83 -0.99
CA VAL A 72 29.08 6.05 0.17
C VAL A 72 30.10 6.86 0.97
N ASP A 73 29.82 7.06 2.25
CA ASP A 73 30.80 7.52 3.24
C ASP A 73 31.19 6.33 4.14
N ALA A 74 32.39 5.81 3.92
CA ALA A 74 32.90 4.66 4.66
C ALA A 74 33.31 4.99 6.11
N ALA A 75 33.56 6.26 6.44
CA ALA A 75 33.96 6.65 7.79
C ALA A 75 32.78 6.62 8.77
N THR A 76 31.60 6.99 8.29
CA THR A 76 30.35 7.08 9.06
C THR A 76 29.37 5.94 8.78
N GLY A 77 29.60 5.19 7.69
CA GLY A 77 28.71 4.13 7.22
C GLY A 77 27.49 4.66 6.47
N GLU A 78 27.47 5.94 6.10
CA GLU A 78 26.34 6.57 5.42
C GLU A 78 26.33 6.20 3.93
N ILE A 79 25.14 5.90 3.42
CA ILE A 79 24.89 5.61 2.01
C ILE A 79 23.67 6.38 1.53
N ALA A 80 23.72 6.90 0.31
CA ALA A 80 22.62 7.63 -0.28
C ALA A 80 22.51 7.29 -1.77
N GLY A 81 21.31 7.47 -2.33
CA GLY A 81 21.04 7.04 -3.68
C GLY A 81 19.70 7.47 -4.24
N VAL A 82 19.30 6.84 -5.34
CA VAL A 82 18.04 7.09 -6.04
C VAL A 82 17.17 5.83 -5.94
N PHE A 83 15.85 6.01 -5.90
CA PHE A 83 14.91 4.90 -5.99
C PHE A 83 13.81 5.18 -7.00
N GLU A 84 13.26 4.10 -7.55
CA GLU A 84 12.00 4.06 -8.26
C GLU A 84 11.14 2.95 -7.63
N SER A 85 9.89 3.28 -7.29
CA SER A 85 8.93 2.34 -6.76
C SER A 85 7.64 2.37 -7.56
N ILE A 86 7.07 1.19 -7.79
CA ILE A 86 5.76 1.00 -8.39
C ILE A 86 4.88 0.32 -7.36
N GLN A 87 3.77 0.95 -7.02
CA GLN A 87 2.81 0.40 -6.06
C GLN A 87 1.37 0.76 -6.43
N PRO A 88 0.40 -0.10 -6.10
CA PRO A 88 -1.01 0.19 -6.30
C PRO A 88 -1.51 1.31 -5.37
N SER A 89 -2.51 2.05 -5.86
CA SER A 89 -3.27 3.03 -5.09
C SER A 89 -4.31 2.40 -4.17
N ASP A 90 -4.99 3.24 -3.40
CA ASP A 90 -6.19 2.88 -2.65
C ASP A 90 -7.27 2.21 -3.55
N THR A 91 -7.97 1.23 -2.98
CA THR A 91 -9.09 0.49 -3.58
C THR A 91 -10.44 0.88 -2.97
N ASP A 92 -10.48 1.85 -2.05
CA ASP A 92 -11.66 2.20 -1.25
C ASP A 92 -12.30 0.97 -0.58
N MET A 93 -11.46 0.22 0.13
CA MET A 93 -11.82 -1.06 0.74
C MET A 93 -12.36 -2.10 -0.26
N GLY A 94 -11.77 -2.17 -1.46
CA GLY A 94 -12.15 -3.12 -2.52
C GLY A 94 -13.27 -2.66 -3.46
N ALA A 95 -13.85 -1.47 -3.25
CA ALA A 95 -14.93 -0.95 -4.09
C ALA A 95 -14.47 -0.50 -5.49
N LYS A 96 -13.20 -0.10 -5.66
CA LYS A 96 -12.64 0.36 -6.95
C LYS A 96 -11.31 -0.35 -7.28
N PRO A 97 -11.00 -0.53 -8.57
CA PRO A 97 -9.70 -1.05 -8.98
C PRO A 97 -8.57 -0.06 -8.59
N PRO A 98 -7.43 -0.56 -8.09
CA PRO A 98 -6.27 0.28 -7.81
C PRO A 98 -5.63 0.75 -9.12
N LYS A 99 -4.96 1.90 -9.07
CA LYS A 99 -4.10 2.41 -10.14
C LYS A 99 -2.64 2.20 -9.77
N ASP A 100 -1.78 2.00 -10.76
CA ASP A 100 -0.34 1.94 -10.52
C ASP A 100 0.23 3.33 -10.34
N ILE A 101 0.96 3.53 -9.23
CA ILE A 101 1.64 4.77 -8.90
C ILE A 101 3.13 4.51 -8.97
N LYS A 102 3.81 5.29 -9.83
CA LYS A 102 5.26 5.34 -9.86
C LYS A 102 5.76 6.50 -8.98
N VAL A 103 6.63 6.19 -8.03
CA VAL A 103 7.28 7.16 -7.15
C VAL A 103 8.78 7.09 -7.39
N THR A 104 9.41 8.22 -7.69
CA THR A 104 10.86 8.34 -7.82
C THR A 104 11.38 9.35 -6.82
N GLY A 105 12.61 9.15 -6.35
CA GLY A 105 13.20 10.08 -5.40
C GLY A 105 14.60 9.69 -4.95
N LEU A 106 15.08 10.42 -3.95
CA LEU A 106 16.33 10.15 -3.28
C LEU A 106 16.08 9.38 -1.99
N TRP A 107 17.03 8.53 -1.61
CA TRP A 107 17.00 7.83 -0.34
C TRP A 107 18.34 7.94 0.38
N TYR A 108 18.31 7.68 1.68
CA TYR A 108 19.46 7.69 2.58
C TYR A 108 19.34 6.52 3.56
N GLY A 109 20.46 5.94 3.94
CA GLY A 109 20.56 4.93 4.98
C GLY A 109 21.93 4.98 5.65
N GLN A 110 22.01 4.46 6.87
CA GLN A 110 23.27 4.33 7.60
C GLN A 110 23.47 2.88 7.99
N LEU A 111 24.64 2.34 7.64
CA LEU A 111 25.05 1.00 8.00
C LEU A 111 25.66 1.03 9.41
N VAL A 112 25.04 0.28 10.31
CA VAL A 112 25.61 0.01 11.64
C VAL A 112 26.19 -1.40 11.64
N LYS A 113 27.35 -1.56 12.28
CA LYS A 113 27.91 -2.89 12.51
C LYS A 113 26.97 -3.63 13.47
N ALA A 114 26.54 -4.82 13.07
CA ALA A 114 25.76 -5.72 13.92
C ALA A 114 26.60 -6.23 15.10
#